data_AF-A0A6B2G879-F1
#
_entry.id   AF-A0A6B2G879-F1
#
_cell.length_a   1.000
_cell.length_b   1.000
_cell.length_c   1.000
_cell.angle_alpha   90.00
_cell.angle_beta   90.00
_cell.angle_gamma   90.00
#
_symmetry.space_group_name_H-M   'P 1'
#
loop_
_entity.id
_entity.type
_entity.pdbx_description
1 polymer ?
#
loop_
_entity_poly.entity_id
_entity_poly.type
_entity_poly.pdbx_seq_one_letter_code
_entity_poly.pdbx_strand_id
1 'polypeptide(L)'
;MTATMRMKFNLDVRARSFNDCLNFYFMSFNEEVALIIEELDSSRKKIKKEIQENHSILEKNESNMHDKLVDKDGFPRNDLDLVAIRTARNKITCLSNDLEVLNEKIYKELPSYYGKNEEEDFQKLCPFLVVDSVEEDSPAFTSVFYEN
;
A
#
# COMPACT_ATOMS: atom_id res chain seq x y z
N MET A 1 -50.74 -46.04 33.35
CA MET A 1 -50.59 -44.58 33.62
C MET A 1 -49.11 -44.24 33.48
N THR A 2 -48.68 -43.79 32.29
CA THR A 2 -47.28 -43.43 32.04
C THR A 2 -47.14 -41.91 32.14
N ALA A 3 -46.48 -41.42 33.19
CA ALA A 3 -46.23 -40.00 33.40
C ALA A 3 -45.06 -39.53 32.54
N THR A 4 -45.31 -38.62 31.59
CA THR A 4 -44.27 -37.94 30.81
C THR A 4 -43.74 -36.75 31.61
N MET A 5 -42.53 -36.90 32.17
CA MET A 5 -41.82 -35.77 32.79
C MET A 5 -41.29 -34.85 31.69
N ARG A 6 -41.90 -33.67 31.57
CA ARG A 6 -41.43 -32.57 30.72
C ARG A 6 -40.33 -31.82 31.47
N MET A 7 -39.06 -32.16 31.21
CA MET A 7 -37.94 -31.34 31.66
C MET A 7 -38.00 -29.99 30.96
N LYS A 8 -38.35 -28.94 31.70
CA LYS A 8 -38.05 -27.57 31.28
C LYS A 8 -36.55 -27.39 31.46
N PHE A 9 -35.79 -27.61 30.40
CA PHE A 9 -34.44 -27.07 30.30
C PHE A 9 -34.57 -25.54 30.27
N ASN A 10 -34.38 -24.90 31.43
CA ASN A 10 -34.02 -23.50 31.47
C ASN A 10 -32.61 -23.40 30.88
N LEU A 11 -32.52 -23.14 29.57
CA LEU A 11 -31.33 -22.54 28.99
C LEU A 11 -31.31 -21.07 29.39
N ASP A 12 -30.89 -20.77 30.61
CA ASP A 12 -30.31 -19.47 30.92
C ASP A 12 -28.89 -19.44 30.34
N VAL A 13 -28.78 -19.50 29.01
CA VAL A 13 -27.57 -19.11 28.32
C VAL A 13 -27.62 -17.59 28.25
N ARG A 14 -27.00 -16.97 29.26
CA ARG A 14 -26.60 -15.57 29.25
C ARG A 14 -25.94 -15.30 27.90
N ALA A 15 -26.69 -14.71 26.97
CA ALA A 15 -26.19 -14.30 25.68
C ALA A 15 -25.03 -13.31 25.95
N ARG A 16 -23.78 -13.79 25.88
CA ARG A 16 -22.70 -12.92 25.39
C ARG A 16 -23.20 -12.47 24.04
N SER A 17 -23.41 -11.17 23.90
CA SER A 17 -24.22 -10.64 22.80
C SER A 17 -23.61 -11.13 21.49
N PHE A 18 -24.44 -11.36 20.47
CA PHE A 18 -23.98 -11.81 19.16
C PHE A 18 -22.82 -10.91 18.63
N ASN A 19 -22.80 -9.64 19.05
CA ASN A 19 -21.75 -8.66 18.78
C ASN A 19 -20.40 -8.96 19.46
N ASP A 20 -20.39 -9.57 20.66
CA ASP A 20 -19.14 -9.92 21.36
C ASP A 20 -18.40 -11.07 20.66
N CYS A 21 -19.15 -12.03 20.11
CA CYS A 21 -18.58 -13.13 19.33
C CYS A 21 -18.11 -12.67 17.95
N LEU A 22 -18.87 -11.77 17.30
CA LEU A 22 -18.47 -11.13 16.06
C LEU A 22 -17.19 -10.29 16.22
N ASN A 23 -17.06 -9.54 17.32
CA ASN A 23 -15.84 -8.80 17.63
C ASN A 23 -14.64 -9.74 17.84
N PHE A 24 -14.83 -10.87 18.53
CA PHE A 24 -13.76 -11.85 18.72
C PHE A 24 -13.27 -12.43 17.38
N TYR A 25 -14.19 -12.79 16.48
CA TYR A 25 -13.85 -13.32 15.16
C TYR A 25 -13.20 -12.25 14.24
N PHE A 26 -13.72 -11.02 14.29
CA PHE A 26 -13.17 -9.87 13.56
C PHE A 26 -11.74 -9.52 14.03
N MET A 27 -11.47 -9.58 15.33
CA MET A 27 -10.13 -9.35 15.86
C MET A 27 -9.14 -10.46 15.47
N SER A 28 -9.57 -11.73 15.47
CA SER A 28 -8.72 -12.84 15.01
C SER A 28 -8.39 -12.75 13.51
N PHE A 29 -9.35 -12.34 12.68
CA PHE A 29 -9.13 -12.16 11.25
C PHE A 29 -8.10 -11.04 10.96
N ASN A 30 -8.17 -9.91 11.68
CA ASN A 30 -7.21 -8.81 11.49
C ASN A 30 -5.78 -9.16 11.95
N GLU A 31 -5.63 -10.04 12.94
CA GLU A 31 -4.32 -10.52 13.40
C GLU A 31 -3.62 -11.38 12.34
N GLU A 32 -4.36 -12.25 11.64
CA GLU A 32 -3.82 -13.04 10.53
C GLU A 32 -3.34 -12.17 9.35
N VAL A 33 -4.13 -11.16 8.97
CA VAL A 33 -3.76 -10.25 7.88
C VAL A 33 -2.53 -9.40 8.25
N ALA A 34 -2.40 -9.00 9.52
CA ALA A 34 -1.23 -8.27 10.01
C ALA A 34 0.08 -9.06 9.80
N LEU A 35 0.07 -10.35 10.13
CA LEU A 35 1.21 -11.24 9.95
C LEU A 35 1.61 -11.36 8.47
N ILE A 36 0.62 -11.49 7.58
CA ILE A 36 0.86 -11.56 6.12
C ILE A 36 1.53 -10.27 5.63
N ILE A 37 1.02 -9.11 6.05
CA ILE A 37 1.59 -7.81 5.67
C ILE A 37 3.03 -7.68 6.19
N GLU A 38 3.31 -8.11 7.43
CA GLU A 38 4.66 -8.06 7.99
C GLU A 38 5.63 -8.96 7.21
N GLU A 39 5.22 -10.16 6.82
CA GLU A 39 6.03 -11.07 6.00
C GLU A 39 6.34 -10.48 4.61
N LEU A 40 5.32 -9.91 3.96
CA LEU A 40 5.47 -9.23 2.67
C LEU A 40 6.42 -8.03 2.81
N ASP A 41 6.35 -7.29 3.91
CA ASP A 41 7.21 -6.15 4.19
C ASP A 41 8.66 -6.54 4.45
N SER A 42 8.88 -7.64 5.17
CA SER A 42 10.20 -8.23 5.37
C SER A 42 10.82 -8.62 4.03
N SER A 43 10.03 -9.27 3.16
CA SER A 43 10.45 -9.67 1.82
C SER A 43 10.77 -8.46 0.94
N ARG A 44 9.91 -7.43 0.98
CA ARG A 44 10.13 -6.14 0.30
C ARG A 44 11.44 -5.48 0.72
N LYS A 45 11.76 -5.47 2.02
CA LYS A 45 13.03 -4.91 2.54
C LYS A 45 14.24 -5.67 2.02
N LYS A 46 14.18 -7.01 1.94
CA LYS A 46 15.27 -7.83 1.38
C LYS A 46 15.53 -7.48 -0.09
N ILE A 47 14.49 -7.41 -0.91
CA ILE A 47 14.63 -7.06 -2.33
C ILE A 47 15.18 -5.63 -2.50
N LYS A 48 14.68 -4.66 -1.72
CA LYS A 48 15.22 -3.29 -1.74
C LYS A 48 16.70 -3.25 -1.40
N LYS A 49 17.13 -4.05 -0.43
CA LYS A 49 18.54 -4.16 -0.06
C LYS A 49 19.37 -4.73 -1.20
N GLU A 50 18.91 -5.80 -1.84
CA GLU A 50 19.60 -6.38 -3.01
C GLU A 50 19.69 -5.40 -4.18
N ILE A 51 18.63 -4.63 -4.45
CA ILE A 51 18.66 -3.56 -5.46
C ILE A 51 19.74 -2.53 -5.12
N GLN A 52 19.81 -2.09 -3.86
CA GLN A 52 20.82 -1.13 -3.39
C GLN A 52 22.26 -1.67 -3.50
N GLU A 53 22.46 -2.95 -3.20
CA GLU A 53 23.76 -3.62 -3.37
C GLU A 53 24.18 -3.64 -4.84
N ASN A 54 23.24 -3.93 -5.77
CA ASN A 54 23.54 -3.90 -7.20
C ASN A 54 23.79 -2.47 -7.72
N HIS A 55 23.08 -1.46 -7.20
CA HIS A 55 23.40 -0.06 -7.49
C HIS A 55 24.80 0.32 -7.00
N SER A 56 25.21 -0.16 -5.83
CA SER A 56 26.58 0.08 -5.33
C SER A 56 27.65 -0.54 -6.25
N ILE A 57 27.35 -1.66 -6.92
CA ILE A 57 28.24 -2.25 -7.93
C ILE A 57 28.33 -1.33 -9.17
N LEU A 58 27.21 -0.74 -9.59
CA LEU A 58 27.18 0.21 -10.71
C LEU A 58 27.98 1.48 -10.40
N GLU A 59 27.82 2.05 -9.20
CA GLU A 59 28.57 3.22 -8.74
C GLU A 59 30.08 2.97 -8.70
N LYS A 60 30.51 1.80 -8.23
CA LYS A 60 31.93 1.40 -8.23
C LYS A 60 32.54 1.32 -9.63
N ASN A 61 31.71 1.06 -10.64
CA ASN A 61 32.12 1.01 -12.04
C ASN A 61 31.80 2.31 -12.79
N GLU A 62 31.48 3.40 -12.07
CA GLU A 62 31.18 4.73 -12.63
C GLU A 62 30.15 4.68 -13.78
N SER A 63 29.18 3.78 -13.69
CA SER A 63 28.17 3.55 -14.73
C SER A 63 26.76 3.65 -14.16
N ASN A 64 25.85 4.27 -14.92
CA ASN A 64 24.44 4.29 -14.59
C ASN A 64 23.67 3.11 -15.21
N MET A 65 22.36 3.09 -15.05
CA MET A 65 21.49 2.06 -15.60
C MET A 65 21.32 2.15 -17.14
N HIS A 66 21.49 3.34 -17.71
CA HIS A 66 21.22 3.64 -19.13
C HIS A 66 22.47 4.00 -19.95
N ASP A 67 23.64 4.04 -19.32
CA ASP A 67 24.86 4.47 -20.01
C ASP A 67 25.27 3.48 -21.10
N LYS A 68 25.81 4.04 -22.19
CA LYS A 68 26.32 3.27 -23.32
C LYS A 68 27.55 2.49 -22.88
N LEU A 69 27.53 1.18 -23.12
CA LEU A 69 28.62 0.25 -22.82
C LEU A 69 29.57 0.03 -24.00
N VAL A 70 29.35 0.77 -25.09
CA VAL A 70 30.12 0.70 -26.32
C VAL A 70 30.69 2.06 -26.63
N ASP A 71 31.89 2.08 -27.21
CA ASP A 71 32.51 3.30 -27.70
C ASP A 71 31.89 3.76 -29.03
N LYS A 72 32.35 4.92 -29.54
CA LYS A 72 31.90 5.53 -30.80
C LYS A 72 32.06 4.59 -32.01
N ASP A 73 33.08 3.75 -31.99
CA ASP A 73 33.37 2.79 -33.05
C ASP A 73 32.59 1.47 -32.89
N GLY A 74 31.74 1.35 -31.85
CA GLY A 74 30.88 0.19 -31.62
C GLY A 74 31.54 -0.97 -30.90
N PHE A 75 32.78 -0.80 -30.42
CA PHE A 75 33.48 -1.82 -29.64
C PHE A 75 33.14 -1.75 -28.14
N PRO A 76 33.17 -2.89 -27.42
CA PRO A 76 33.04 -2.91 -25.97
C PRO A 76 34.11 -2.02 -25.32
N ARG A 77 33.71 -1.19 -24.36
CA ARG A 77 34.65 -0.31 -23.65
C ARG A 77 35.53 -1.14 -22.71
N ASN A 78 36.85 -1.00 -22.85
CA ASN A 78 37.82 -1.75 -22.04
C ASN A 78 38.03 -1.17 -20.64
N ASP A 79 37.67 0.09 -20.42
CA ASP A 79 37.87 0.79 -19.14
C ASP A 79 36.90 0.31 -18.04
N LEU A 80 35.82 -0.38 -18.43
CA LEU A 80 34.72 -0.77 -17.55
C LEU A 80 34.60 -2.29 -17.46
N ASP A 81 34.24 -2.81 -16.29
CA ASP A 81 33.82 -4.21 -16.18
C ASP A 81 32.38 -4.38 -16.70
N LEU A 82 32.27 -4.63 -17.99
CA LEU A 82 31.00 -4.81 -18.68
C LEU A 82 30.20 -6.00 -18.17
N VAL A 83 30.88 -7.05 -17.70
CA VAL A 83 30.20 -8.26 -17.21
C VAL A 83 29.51 -7.96 -15.88
N ALA A 84 30.21 -7.29 -14.97
CA ALA A 84 29.64 -6.83 -13.71
C ALA A 84 28.47 -5.87 -13.95
N ILE A 85 28.65 -4.86 -14.82
CA ILE A 85 27.60 -3.88 -15.12
C ILE A 85 26.37 -4.56 -15.71
N ARG A 86 26.51 -5.40 -16.75
CA ARG A 86 25.37 -6.07 -17.38
C ARG A 86 24.62 -6.96 -16.40
N THR A 87 25.35 -7.68 -15.56
CA THR A 87 24.76 -8.55 -14.54
C THR A 87 23.99 -7.74 -13.50
N ALA A 88 24.60 -6.66 -12.98
CA ALA A 88 23.96 -5.77 -12.01
C ALA A 88 22.71 -5.11 -12.60
N ARG A 89 22.79 -4.58 -13.83
CA ARG A 89 21.65 -3.99 -14.55
C ARG A 89 20.50 -5.00 -14.68
N ASN A 90 20.77 -6.19 -15.19
CA ASN A 90 19.73 -7.22 -15.33
C ASN A 90 19.08 -7.57 -13.99
N LYS A 91 19.88 -7.73 -12.92
CA LYS A 91 19.37 -8.00 -11.58
C LYS A 91 18.46 -6.87 -11.08
N ILE A 92 18.89 -5.61 -11.24
CA ILE A 92 18.08 -4.45 -10.82
C ILE A 92 16.74 -4.45 -11.54
N THR A 93 16.71 -4.65 -12.87
CA THR A 93 15.45 -4.68 -13.63
C THR A 93 14.53 -5.80 -13.16
N CYS A 94 15.05 -7.02 -13.01
CA CYS A 94 14.23 -8.14 -12.53
C CYS A 94 13.68 -7.89 -11.12
N LEU A 95 14.55 -7.50 -10.19
CA LEU A 95 14.16 -7.23 -8.79
C LEU A 95 13.20 -6.05 -8.67
N SER A 96 13.31 -5.04 -9.52
CA SER A 96 12.39 -3.90 -9.54
C SER A 96 10.98 -4.33 -9.95
N ASN A 97 10.87 -5.18 -10.99
CA ASN A 97 9.59 -5.75 -11.39
C ASN A 97 9.00 -6.64 -10.28
N ASP A 98 9.82 -7.47 -9.63
CA ASP A 98 9.38 -8.32 -8.52
C ASP A 98 8.90 -7.48 -7.32
N LEU A 99 9.57 -6.35 -7.06
CA LEU A 99 9.19 -5.40 -6.02
C LEU A 99 7.85 -4.72 -6.32
N GLU A 100 7.58 -4.38 -7.57
CA GLU A 100 6.28 -3.85 -7.99
C GLU A 100 5.16 -4.87 -7.74
N VAL A 101 5.35 -6.12 -8.17
CA VAL A 101 4.39 -7.22 -7.92
C VAL A 101 4.16 -7.46 -6.42
N LEU A 102 5.20 -7.37 -5.59
CA LEU A 102 5.04 -7.49 -4.14
C LEU A 102 4.28 -6.30 -3.54
N ASN A 103 4.54 -5.08 -4.00
CA ASN A 103 3.81 -3.91 -3.54
C ASN A 103 2.32 -4.02 -3.87
N GLU A 104 1.97 -4.47 -5.07
CA GLU A 104 0.58 -4.73 -5.45
C GLU A 104 -0.12 -5.70 -4.49
N LYS A 105 0.57 -6.77 -4.09
CA LYS A 105 0.04 -7.71 -3.07
C LYS A 105 -0.19 -7.03 -1.73
N ILE A 106 0.78 -6.24 -1.25
CA ILE A 106 0.62 -5.48 0.00
C ILE A 106 -0.58 -4.54 -0.09
N TYR A 107 -0.70 -3.77 -1.18
CA TYR A 107 -1.83 -2.85 -1.38
C TYR A 107 -3.18 -3.56 -1.46
N LYS A 108 -3.22 -4.82 -1.92
CA LYS A 108 -4.45 -5.62 -1.97
C LYS A 108 -4.89 -6.10 -0.58
N GLU A 109 -3.97 -6.47 0.28
CA GLU A 109 -4.29 -6.97 1.63
C GLU A 109 -4.55 -5.84 2.65
N LEU A 110 -4.00 -4.65 2.40
CA LEU A 110 -4.11 -3.48 3.27
C LEU A 110 -5.57 -3.07 3.62
N PRO A 111 -6.53 -3.01 2.67
CA PRO A 111 -7.92 -2.66 2.97
C PRO A 111 -8.64 -3.69 3.83
N SER A 112 -8.20 -4.95 3.75
CA SER A 112 -8.72 -6.03 4.60
C SER A 112 -8.34 -5.78 6.07
N TYR A 113 -7.11 -5.30 6.31
CA TYR A 113 -6.58 -5.03 7.65
C TYR A 113 -7.21 -3.82 8.34
N TYR A 114 -7.36 -2.70 7.63
CA TYR A 114 -7.92 -1.47 8.22
C TYR A 114 -9.45 -1.52 8.42
N GLY A 115 -10.10 -2.60 7.95
CA GLY A 115 -11.52 -2.59 7.66
C GLY A 115 -11.81 -1.65 6.50
N LYS A 116 -12.82 -1.94 5.69
CA LYS A 116 -13.28 -0.97 4.69
C LYS A 116 -13.73 0.30 5.41
N ASN A 117 -12.85 1.29 5.55
CA ASN A 117 -13.29 2.68 5.52
C ASN A 117 -13.85 2.82 4.13
N GLU A 118 -15.18 2.85 4.06
CA GLU A 118 -15.92 3.02 2.82
C GLU A 118 -15.22 4.07 1.98
N GLU A 119 -15.13 3.77 0.69
CA GLU A 119 -14.77 4.73 -0.33
C GLU A 119 -15.55 6.01 -0.03
N GLU A 120 -14.89 7.01 0.57
CA GLU A 120 -15.38 8.37 0.43
C GLU A 120 -15.21 8.67 -1.05
N ASP A 121 -16.30 8.44 -1.79
CA ASP A 121 -16.54 8.99 -3.11
C ASP A 121 -16.07 10.45 -3.08
N PHE A 122 -14.86 10.71 -3.60
CA PHE A 122 -14.38 12.07 -3.90
C PHE A 122 -15.18 12.72 -5.06
N GLN A 123 -16.46 12.35 -5.21
CA GLN A 123 -17.44 12.95 -6.10
C GLN A 123 -18.68 13.46 -5.35
N LYS A 124 -18.65 13.57 -4.02
CA LYS A 124 -19.45 14.62 -3.38
C LYS A 124 -18.62 15.88 -3.40
N LEU A 125 -18.97 16.83 -4.28
CA LEU A 125 -18.61 18.24 -4.09
C LEU A 125 -19.25 18.72 -2.78
N CYS A 126 -18.64 18.35 -1.65
CA CYS A 126 -18.85 19.07 -0.41
C CYS A 126 -17.99 20.33 -0.54
N PRO A 127 -18.58 21.54 -0.61
CA PRO A 127 -17.77 22.76 -0.60
C PRO A 127 -16.92 22.76 0.67
N PHE A 128 -15.63 23.08 0.52
CA PHE A 128 -14.62 23.00 1.60
C PHE A 128 -14.97 23.89 2.80
N LEU A 129 -15.81 24.90 2.59
CA LEU A 129 -16.31 25.81 3.60
C LEU A 129 -17.59 26.46 3.07
N VAL A 130 -18.67 26.46 3.86
CA VAL A 130 -19.81 27.32 3.60
C VAL A 130 -19.47 28.70 4.18
N VAL A 131 -19.25 29.68 3.31
CA VAL A 131 -18.98 31.05 3.73
C VAL A 131 -20.33 31.75 3.93
N ASP A 132 -20.71 31.98 5.18
CA ASP A 132 -22.00 32.60 5.52
C ASP A 132 -22.00 34.13 5.35
N SER A 133 -20.83 34.78 5.28
CA SER A 133 -20.72 36.21 5.00
C SER A 133 -19.36 36.57 4.40
N VAL A 134 -19.36 37.57 3.52
CA VAL A 134 -18.16 38.21 2.97
C VAL A 134 -18.18 39.66 3.44
N GLU A 135 -17.05 40.13 3.97
CA GLU A 135 -16.89 41.49 4.51
C GLU A 135 -16.88 42.55 3.38
N GLU A 136 -17.47 43.73 3.63
CA GLU A 136 -17.83 44.74 2.61
C GLU A 136 -16.63 45.34 1.83
N ASP A 137 -15.40 45.19 2.32
CA ASP A 137 -14.17 45.67 1.65
C ASP A 137 -13.16 44.55 1.35
N SER A 138 -13.59 43.29 1.42
CA SER A 138 -12.73 42.15 1.12
C SER A 138 -12.46 42.04 -0.39
N PRO A 139 -11.27 41.58 -0.82
CA PRO A 139 -10.99 41.26 -2.22
C PRO A 139 -12.06 40.36 -2.88
N ALA A 140 -12.67 39.47 -2.10
CA ALA A 140 -13.73 38.57 -2.56
C ALA A 140 -15.08 39.27 -2.81
N PHE A 141 -15.35 40.41 -2.15
CA PHE A 141 -16.56 41.21 -2.37
C PHE A 141 -16.46 41.99 -3.69
N THR A 142 -15.33 42.64 -3.93
CA THR A 142 -15.10 43.47 -5.13
C THR A 142 -15.09 42.69 -6.45
N SER A 143 -14.76 41.40 -6.43
CA SER A 143 -14.64 40.58 -7.65
C SER A 143 -15.98 40.16 -8.26
N VAL A 144 -17.08 40.20 -7.51
CA VAL A 144 -18.41 39.74 -7.96
C VAL A 144 -19.20 40.83 -8.71
N PHE A 145 -18.79 42.10 -8.59
CA PHE A 145 -19.57 43.26 -9.06
C PHE A 145 -19.06 43.95 -10.34
N TYR A 146 -18.27 43.27 -11.17
CA TYR A 146 -17.85 43.84 -12.48
C TYR A 146 -18.12 42.89 -13.65
N GLU A 147 -19.38 42.63 -13.93
CA GLU A 147 -19.84 42.34 -15.30
C GLU A 147 -21.12 43.15 -15.55
N ASN A 148 -21.00 44.20 -16.36
CA ASN A 148 -22.11 44.92 -16.99
C ASN A 148 -22.52 44.19 -18.27
#